data_AF-A0A7C5EWV7-F1
#
_entry.id   AF-A0A7C5EWV7-F1
#
_cell.length_a   1.000
_cell.length_b   1.000
_cell.length_c   1.000
_cell.angle_alpha   90.00
_cell.angle_beta   90.00
_cell.angle_gamma   90.00
#
_symmetry.space_group_name_H-M   'P 1'
#
loop_
_entity.id
_entity.type
_entity.pdbx_description
1 polymer ?
#
loop_
_entity_poly.entity_id
_entity_poly.type
_entity_poly.pdbx_seq_one_letter_code
_entity_poly.pdbx_strand_id
1 'polypeptide(L)'
;MPRNPAKRPCAFPGCRAWARRGSAWCASHERARTLQGNADLVLPLFRALAQSDAAPPSLDDDLALIEEELKRLFEARERFLAWVIKALEEDGRVTPTQFLRAWNDSTARVIQLLRARRELTGGGSAEDGLF
;
A
#
# COMPACT_ATOMS: atom_id res chain seq x y z
N MET A 1 -33.24 27.66 27.82
CA MET A 1 -32.36 28.33 26.84
C MET A 1 -31.00 27.63 26.82
N PRO A 2 -30.44 27.22 25.67
CA PRO A 2 -29.13 26.57 25.66
C PRO A 2 -28.06 27.58 26.09
N ARG A 3 -27.25 27.21 27.09
CA ARG A 3 -26.19 28.04 27.72
C ARG A 3 -25.04 28.44 26.76
N ASN A 4 -25.09 28.10 25.47
CA ASN A 4 -24.06 28.43 24.50
C ASN A 4 -24.67 28.62 23.09
N PRO A 5 -24.66 29.85 22.53
CA PRO A 5 -25.26 30.15 21.22
C PRO A 5 -24.51 29.52 20.04
N ALA A 6 -23.27 29.06 20.23
CA ALA A 6 -22.49 28.39 19.19
C ALA A 6 -22.82 26.89 19.06
N LYS A 7 -23.63 26.32 19.96
CA LYS A 7 -24.03 24.91 19.89
C LYS A 7 -25.25 24.77 18.97
N ARG A 8 -25.03 24.10 17.84
CA ARG A 8 -26.08 23.76 16.87
C ARG A 8 -26.39 22.27 16.94
N PRO A 9 -27.65 21.84 16.81
CA PRO A 9 -27.97 20.42 16.76
C PRO A 9 -27.34 19.78 15.51
N CYS A 10 -27.06 18.48 15.59
CA CYS A 10 -26.64 17.69 14.44
C CYS A 10 -27.74 17.71 13.36
N ALA A 11 -27.35 17.85 12.09
CA ALA A 11 -28.27 17.87 10.96
C ALA A 11 -28.86 16.48 10.58
N PHE A 12 -28.40 15.40 11.22
CA PHE A 12 -28.89 14.05 10.92
C PHE A 12 -30.32 13.83 11.45
N PRO A 13 -31.27 13.35 10.62
CA PRO A 13 -32.65 13.13 11.03
C PRO A 13 -32.75 12.29 12.31
N GLY A 14 -33.44 12.80 13.33
CA GLY A 14 -33.63 12.11 14.61
C GLY A 14 -32.42 12.12 15.56
N CYS A 15 -31.28 12.71 15.17
CA CYS A 15 -30.11 12.80 16.04
C CYS A 15 -30.27 13.92 17.09
N ARG A 16 -30.12 13.57 18.37
CA ARG A 16 -30.20 14.52 19.49
C ARG A 16 -28.83 15.10 19.92
N ALA A 17 -27.76 14.72 19.22
CA ALA A 17 -26.41 15.17 19.54
C ALA A 17 -26.13 16.58 19.00
N TRP A 18 -25.11 17.24 19.55
CA TRP A 18 -24.64 18.54 19.07
C TRP A 18 -23.64 18.37 17.92
N ALA A 19 -23.71 19.26 16.93
CA ALA A 19 -22.73 19.34 15.86
C ALA A 19 -21.37 19.82 16.40
N ARG A 20 -20.28 19.41 15.73
CA ARG A 20 -18.95 19.96 16.03
C ARG A 20 -18.85 21.41 15.56
N ARG A 21 -17.96 22.19 16.18
CA ARG A 21 -17.66 23.55 15.72
C ARG A 21 -17.20 23.51 14.26
N GLY A 22 -17.81 24.34 13.42
CA GLY A 22 -17.54 24.37 11.97
C GLY A 22 -18.20 23.27 11.15
N SER A 23 -18.79 22.25 11.78
CA SER A 23 -19.48 21.14 11.10
C SER A 23 -21.00 21.28 11.23
N ALA A 24 -21.72 20.60 10.33
CA ALA A 24 -23.16 20.39 10.43
C ALA A 24 -23.50 19.08 11.20
N TRP A 25 -22.50 18.26 11.50
CA TRP A 25 -22.68 16.90 12.01
C TRP A 25 -22.02 16.72 13.38
N CYS A 26 -22.54 15.78 14.17
CA CYS A 26 -21.84 15.31 15.36
C CYS A 26 -20.67 14.40 14.97
N ALA A 27 -19.76 14.10 15.90
CA ALA A 27 -18.58 13.28 15.63
C ALA A 27 -18.89 11.92 14.98
N SER A 28 -19.97 11.26 15.41
CA SER A 28 -20.37 9.96 14.86
C SER A 28 -20.89 10.05 13.43
N HIS A 29 -21.75 11.02 13.12
CA HIS A 29 -22.30 11.20 11.77
C HIS A 29 -21.29 11.81 10.80
N GLU A 30 -20.34 12.60 11.30
CA GLU A 30 -19.20 13.07 10.52
C GLU A 30 -18.33 11.89 10.10
N ARG A 31 -17.95 11.02 11.05
CA ARG A 31 -17.19 9.80 10.75
C ARG A 31 -17.94 8.86 9.80
N ALA A 32 -19.23 8.62 10.04
CA ALA A 32 -20.05 7.77 9.18
C ALA A 32 -20.11 8.31 7.74
N ARG A 33 -20.26 9.63 7.58
CA ARG A 33 -20.27 10.28 6.27
C ARG A 33 -18.91 10.22 5.58
N THR A 34 -17.80 10.39 6.31
CA THR A 34 -16.45 10.21 5.74
C THR A 34 -16.23 8.77 5.28
N LEU A 35 -16.65 7.79 6.08
CA LEU A 35 -16.58 6.38 5.69
C LEU A 35 -17.43 6.09 4.45
N GLN A 36 -18.65 6.65 4.38
CA GLN A 36 -19.52 6.51 3.22
C GLN A 36 -18.92 7.17 1.97
N GLY A 37 -18.36 8.38 2.09
CA GLY A 37 -17.68 9.03 0.98
C GLY A 37 -16.44 8.27 0.50
N ASN A 38 -15.67 7.67 1.42
CA ASN A 38 -14.56 6.80 1.06
C ASN A 38 -15.06 5.50 0.40
N ALA A 39 -16.15 4.92 0.89
CA ALA A 39 -16.76 3.75 0.26
C ALA A 39 -17.25 4.07 -1.15
N ASP A 40 -17.87 5.23 -1.39
CA ASP A 40 -18.31 5.66 -2.71
C ASP A 40 -17.14 5.81 -3.71
N LEU A 41 -15.94 6.15 -3.23
CA LEU A 41 -14.73 6.21 -4.06
C LEU A 41 -14.16 4.82 -4.38
N VAL A 42 -14.23 3.88 -3.44
CA VAL A 42 -13.53 2.58 -3.56
C VAL A 42 -14.46 1.46 -4.07
N LEU A 43 -15.76 1.52 -3.81
CA LEU A 43 -16.73 0.51 -4.28
C LEU A 43 -16.76 0.35 -5.80
N PRO A 44 -16.66 1.40 -6.64
CA PRO A 44 -16.54 1.24 -8.08
C PRO A 44 -15.28 0.44 -8.47
N LEU A 45 -14.17 0.62 -7.76
CA LEU A 45 -12.92 -0.10 -8.01
C LEU A 45 -13.06 -1.59 -7.64
N PHE A 46 -13.66 -1.89 -6.49
CA PHE A 46 -13.95 -3.29 -6.13
C PHE A 46 -14.94 -3.95 -7.10
N ARG A 47 -15.94 -3.21 -7.58
CA ARG A 47 -16.88 -3.72 -8.59
C ARG A 47 -16.16 -3.99 -9.91
N ALA A 48 -15.27 -3.11 -10.35
CA ALA A 48 -14.47 -3.31 -11.55
C ALA A 48 -13.55 -4.54 -11.43
N LEU A 49 -12.92 -4.73 -10.27
CA LEU A 49 -12.11 -5.93 -9.99
C LEU A 49 -12.96 -7.21 -9.95
N ALA A 50 -14.17 -7.16 -9.37
CA ALA A 50 -15.07 -8.30 -9.34
C ALA A 50 -15.69 -8.62 -10.72
N GLN A 51 -15.76 -7.64 -11.62
CA GLN A 51 -16.25 -7.78 -13.00
C GLN A 51 -15.14 -8.09 -13.99
N SER A 52 -13.87 -8.09 -13.57
CA SER A 52 -12.81 -8.53 -14.46
C SER A 52 -12.93 -10.05 -14.60
N ASP A 53 -13.38 -10.52 -15.77
CA ASP A 53 -13.21 -11.89 -16.25
C ASP A 53 -11.74 -12.20 -16.59
N ALA A 54 -10.79 -11.49 -15.94
CA ALA A 54 -9.39 -11.82 -16.05
C ALA A 54 -9.24 -13.24 -15.53
N ALA A 55 -8.85 -14.14 -16.43
CA ALA A 55 -8.42 -15.46 -16.04
C ALA A 55 -7.42 -15.30 -14.89
N PRO A 56 -7.49 -16.14 -13.84
CA PRO A 56 -6.46 -16.11 -12.81
C PRO A 56 -5.10 -16.17 -13.51
N PRO A 57 -4.13 -15.32 -13.13
CA PRO A 57 -2.83 -15.32 -13.76
C PRO A 57 -2.29 -16.74 -13.72
N SER A 58 -1.78 -17.21 -14.88
CA SER A 58 -1.17 -18.52 -14.92
C SER A 58 0.10 -18.52 -14.10
N LEU A 59 0.57 -19.70 -13.70
CA LEU A 59 1.88 -19.85 -13.06
C LEU A 59 2.98 -19.16 -13.88
N ASP A 60 2.92 -19.29 -15.21
CA ASP A 60 3.87 -18.68 -16.13
C ASP A 60 3.77 -17.16 -16.14
N ASP A 61 2.55 -16.59 -16.02
CA ASP A 61 2.35 -15.14 -15.91
C ASP A 61 2.92 -14.59 -14.60
N ASP A 62 2.68 -15.29 -13.48
CA ASP A 62 3.21 -14.89 -12.17
C ASP A 62 4.74 -14.98 -12.13
N LEU A 63 5.32 -16.02 -12.73
CA LEU A 63 6.78 -16.15 -12.85
C LEU A 63 7.38 -15.06 -13.74
N ALA A 64 6.77 -14.79 -14.90
CA ALA A 64 7.21 -13.73 -15.81
C ALA A 64 7.14 -12.34 -15.14
N LEU A 65 6.10 -12.09 -14.36
CA LEU A 65 5.96 -10.86 -13.58
C LEU A 65 7.06 -10.72 -12.53
N ILE A 66 7.35 -11.79 -11.79
CA ILE A 66 8.43 -11.79 -10.80
C ILE A 66 9.80 -11.54 -11.46
N GLU A 67 10.06 -12.17 -12.61
CA GLU A 67 11.32 -11.98 -13.33
C GLU A 67 11.50 -10.55 -13.85
N GLU A 68 10.45 -9.95 -14.40
CA GLU A 68 10.45 -8.56 -14.85
C GLU A 68 10.67 -7.58 -13.68
N GLU A 69 10.01 -7.81 -12.54
CA GLU A 69 10.21 -6.98 -11.34
C GLU A 69 11.62 -7.12 -10.74
N LEU A 70 12.20 -8.33 -10.75
CA LEU A 70 13.60 -8.52 -10.36
C LEU A 70 14.55 -7.76 -11.27
N LYS A 71 14.33 -7.81 -12.59
CA LYS A 71 15.14 -7.05 -13.56
C LYS A 71 15.09 -5.55 -13.27
N ARG A 72 13.89 -4.99 -13.08
CA ARG A 72 13.71 -3.56 -12.74
C ARG A 72 14.41 -3.17 -11.45
N LEU A 73 14.33 -4.02 -10.42
CA LEU A 73 15.00 -3.77 -9.14
C LEU A 73 16.52 -3.78 -9.27
N PHE A 74 17.08 -4.69 -10.07
CA PHE A 74 18.53 -4.70 -10.33
C PHE A 74 18.99 -3.47 -11.12
N GLU A 75 18.25 -3.07 -12.15
CA GLU A 75 18.54 -1.84 -12.90
C GLU A 75 18.45 -0.58 -12.02
N ALA A 76 17.44 -0.51 -11.14
CA ALA A 76 17.29 0.59 -10.20
C ALA A 76 18.46 0.64 -9.20
N ARG A 77 18.94 -0.51 -8.73
CA ARG A 77 20.08 -0.62 -7.81
C ARG A 77 21.38 -0.16 -8.47
N GLU A 78 21.60 -0.54 -9.72
CA GLU A 78 22.77 -0.08 -10.50
C GLU A 78 22.77 1.44 -10.64
N ARG A 79 21.63 2.02 -11.07
CA ARG A 79 21.48 3.49 -11.21
C ARG A 79 21.65 4.20 -9.88
N PHE A 80 21.09 3.66 -8.81
CA PHE A 80 21.23 4.22 -7.47
C PHE A 80 22.69 4.22 -7.02
N LEU A 81 23.42 3.11 -7.19
CA LEU A 81 24.84 3.05 -6.85
C LEU A 81 25.67 4.04 -7.66
N ALA A 82 25.45 4.13 -8.97
CA ALA A 82 26.14 5.09 -9.82
C ALA A 82 25.88 6.53 -9.36
N TRP A 83 24.63 6.85 -9.00
CA TRP A 83 24.27 8.14 -8.43
C TRP A 83 24.94 8.41 -7.08
N VAL A 84 24.99 7.42 -6.17
CA VAL A 84 25.64 7.55 -4.87
C VAL A 84 27.15 7.81 -5.03
N ILE A 85 27.82 7.05 -5.89
CA ILE A 85 29.25 7.23 -6.18
C ILE A 85 29.51 8.67 -6.65
N LYS A 86 28.74 9.12 -7.64
CA LYS A 86 28.83 10.50 -8.14
C LYS A 86 28.56 11.54 -7.04
N ALA A 87 27.54 11.33 -6.22
CA ALA A 87 27.20 12.26 -5.15
C ALA A 87 28.26 12.32 -4.04
N LEU A 88 28.97 11.21 -3.78
CA LEU A 88 30.10 11.17 -2.86
C LEU A 88 31.33 11.91 -3.41
N GLU A 89 31.57 11.84 -4.72
CA GLU A 89 32.66 12.56 -5.40
C GLU A 89 32.43 14.07 -5.47
N GLU A 90 31.18 14.51 -5.70
CA GLU A 90 30.88 15.91 -5.98
C GLU A 90 30.57 16.75 -4.74
N ASP A 91 29.88 16.23 -3.72
CA ASP A 91 29.31 17.12 -2.67
C ASP A 91 28.88 16.43 -1.35
N GLY A 92 29.08 15.11 -1.19
CA GLY A 92 28.82 14.39 0.07
C GLY A 92 27.35 14.35 0.54
N ARG A 93 26.38 14.68 -0.33
CA ARG A 93 24.96 14.90 0.04
C ARG A 93 24.19 13.65 0.46
N VAL A 94 24.74 12.46 0.30
CA VAL A 94 24.10 11.20 0.70
C VAL A 94 24.57 10.81 2.09
N THR A 95 23.65 10.79 3.05
CA THR A 95 23.99 10.31 4.39
C THR A 95 24.09 8.77 4.40
N PRO A 96 25.04 8.18 5.17
CA PRO A 96 25.15 6.72 5.28
C PRO A 96 23.85 6.03 5.67
N THR A 97 23.03 6.67 6.52
CA THR A 97 21.74 6.13 6.96
C THR A 97 20.70 6.08 5.84
N GLN A 98 20.62 7.11 4.99
CA GLN A 98 19.72 7.11 3.84
C GLN A 98 20.11 6.03 2.83
N PHE A 99 21.40 5.89 2.57
CA PHE A 99 21.94 4.82 1.72
C PHE A 99 21.57 3.44 2.24
N LEU A 100 21.89 3.15 3.51
CA LEU A 100 21.62 1.84 4.12
C LEU A 100 20.13 1.51 4.15
N ARG A 101 19.26 2.49 4.40
CA ARG A 101 17.80 2.28 4.36
C ARG A 101 17.33 1.90 2.96
N ALA A 102 17.63 2.72 1.96
CA ALA A 102 17.21 2.47 0.58
C ALA A 102 17.74 1.12 0.05
N TRP A 103 18.98 0.78 0.40
CA TRP A 103 19.60 -0.48 0.04
C TRP A 103 18.95 -1.70 0.72
N ASN A 104 18.67 -1.60 2.03
CA ASN A 104 18.00 -2.67 2.76
C ASN A 104 16.58 -2.91 2.26
N ASP A 105 15.83 -1.84 1.95
CA ASP A 105 14.46 -1.96 1.42
C ASP A 105 14.47 -2.67 0.05
N SER A 106 15.40 -2.29 -0.83
CA SER A 106 15.59 -2.96 -2.13
C SER A 106 15.98 -4.44 -1.97
N THR A 107 16.91 -4.74 -1.06
CA THR A 107 17.38 -6.11 -0.80
C THR A 107 16.26 -6.99 -0.22
N ALA A 108 15.49 -6.46 0.72
CA ALA A 108 14.36 -7.16 1.30
C ALA A 108 13.31 -7.50 0.23
N ARG A 109 13.03 -6.57 -0.69
CA ARG A 109 12.10 -6.79 -1.78
C ARG A 109 12.58 -7.88 -2.75
N VAL A 110 13.87 -7.88 -3.10
CA VAL A 110 14.48 -8.94 -3.93
C VAL A 110 14.34 -10.31 -3.25
N ILE A 111 14.65 -10.40 -1.96
CA ILE A 111 14.53 -11.66 -1.21
C ILE A 111 13.08 -12.17 -1.20
N GLN A 112 12.10 -11.28 -1.01
CA GLN A 112 10.68 -11.65 -1.05
C GLN A 112 10.27 -12.21 -2.42
N LEU A 113 10.68 -11.54 -3.51
CA LEU A 113 10.38 -12.00 -4.87
C LEU A 113 11.04 -13.34 -5.20
N LEU A 114 12.29 -13.54 -4.76
CA LEU A 114 12.98 -14.82 -4.94
C LEU A 114 12.32 -15.97 -4.15
N ARG A 115 11.79 -15.69 -2.96
CA ARG A 115 11.01 -16.68 -2.19
C ARG A 115 9.69 -17.00 -2.89
N ALA A 116 8.94 -15.99 -3.31
CA ALA A 116 7.69 -16.17 -4.05
C ALA A 116 7.90 -17.00 -5.33
N ARG A 117 8.97 -16.72 -6.08
CA ARG A 117 9.36 -17.52 -7.24
C ARG A 117 9.61 -18.98 -6.88
N ARG A 118 10.38 -19.23 -5.81
CA ARG A 118 10.68 -20.59 -5.35
C ARG A 118 9.42 -21.36 -4.95
N GLU A 119 8.52 -20.71 -4.24
CA GLU A 119 7.22 -21.27 -3.84
C GLU A 119 6.39 -21.66 -5.07
N LEU A 120 6.28 -20.78 -6.07
CA LEU A 120 5.58 -21.04 -7.32
C LEU A 120 6.22 -22.18 -8.13
N THR A 121 7.55 -22.28 -8.18
CA THR A 121 8.25 -23.37 -8.90
C THR A 121 8.24 -24.73 -8.18
N GLY A 122 7.50 -24.89 -7.08
CA GLY A 122 7.37 -26.17 -6.37
C GLY A 122 8.36 -26.35 -5.21
N GLY A 123 8.75 -25.28 -4.53
CA GLY A 123 9.59 -25.30 -3.33
C GLY A 123 8.92 -25.86 -2.07
N GLY A 124 8.13 -26.92 -2.19
CA GLY A 124 7.40 -27.58 -1.11
C GLY A 124 7.11 -29.05 -1.41
N SER A 125 8.14 -29.88 -1.49
CA SER A 125 7.98 -31.33 -1.29
C SER A 125 9.11 -31.81 -0.38
N ALA A 126 8.87 -31.65 0.93
CA ALA A 126 9.58 -32.33 1.99
C ALA A 126 8.61 -33.12 2.89
N GLU A 127 7.37 -33.35 2.42
CA GLU A 127 6.33 -34.10 3.14
C GLU A 127 5.86 -35.39 2.42
N ASP A 128 6.60 -35.86 1.42
CA ASP A 128 6.42 -37.21 0.83
C ASP A 128 7.66 -38.08 1.08
N GLY A 129 8.03 -38.19 2.36
CA GLY A 129 9.21 -38.93 2.82
C GLY A 129 8.95 -39.77 4.05
N LEU A 130 8.29 -40.91 3.85
CA LEU A 130 8.41 -42.15 4.63
C LEU A 130 8.08 -42.08 6.14
N PHE A 131 6.83 -42.42 6.46
CA PHE A 131 6.53 -43.34 7.57
C PHE A 131 6.03 -44.67 6.98
#